data_AF-A0A2Z4WEY9-F1
#
_entry.id   AF-A0A2Z4WEY9-F1
#
_cell.length_a   1.000
_cell.length_b   1.000
_cell.length_c   1.000
_cell.angle_alpha   90.00
_cell.angle_beta   90.00
_cell.angle_gamma   90.00
#
_symmetry.space_group_name_H-M   'P 1'
#
loop_
_entity.id
_entity.type
_entity.pdbx_description
1 polymer ?
#
loop_
_entity_poly.entity_id
_entity_poly.type
_entity_poly.pdbx_seq_one_letter_code
_entity_poly.pdbx_strand_id
1 'polypeptide(L)' 'MDRRNFDKLDVNSQVEYVNKKLGKGESLRKISDDLKIQRKTIRLRFRKNNYEFNKEKINIFII' A
#
# COMPACT_ATOMS: atom_id res chain seq x y z
N MET A 1 9.22 2.18 8.68
CA MET A 1 9.40 2.81 7.35
C MET A 1 8.79 4.20 7.44
N ASP A 2 9.53 5.25 7.08
CA ASP A 2 8.96 6.60 6.91
C ASP A 2 8.62 6.87 5.44
N ARG A 3 7.96 8.01 5.17
CA ARG A 3 7.56 8.43 3.83
C ARG A 3 8.73 8.50 2.84
N ARG A 4 9.85 9.10 3.22
CA ARG A 4 10.97 9.35 2.30
C ARG A 4 11.59 8.04 1.85
N ASN A 5 11.72 7.10 2.76
CA ASN A 5 12.24 5.77 2.47
C ASN A 5 11.22 4.94 1.66
N PHE A 6 9.93 5.06 1.94
CA PHE A 6 8.88 4.43 1.14
C PHE A 6 8.82 4.96 -0.30
N ASP A 7 8.90 6.28 -0.49
CA ASP A 7 8.83 6.91 -1.81
C ASP A 7 10.06 6.63 -2.70
N LYS A 8 11.17 6.17 -2.12
CA LYS A 8 12.38 5.72 -2.86
C LYS A 8 12.28 4.29 -3.40
N LEU A 9 11.36 3.49 -2.88
CA LEU A 9 11.13 2.12 -3.36
C LEU A 9 10.48 2.16 -4.75
N ASP A 10 10.78 1.16 -5.58
CA ASP A 10 9.97 0.89 -6.77
C ASP A 10 8.54 0.46 -6.38
N VAL A 11 7.62 0.51 -7.33
CA VAL A 11 6.20 0.29 -7.03
C VAL A 11 5.93 -1.13 -6.52
N ASN A 12 6.66 -2.15 -6.98
CA ASN A 12 6.46 -3.52 -6.51
C ASN A 12 6.91 -3.65 -5.05
N SER A 13 8.06 -3.10 -4.69
CA SER A 13 8.55 -3.04 -3.31
C SER A 13 7.61 -2.24 -2.39
N GLN A 14 6.98 -1.17 -2.90
CA GLN A 14 5.96 -0.44 -2.15
C GLN A 14 4.71 -1.29 -1.90
N VAL A 15 4.24 -2.03 -2.91
CA VAL A 15 3.10 -2.94 -2.79
C VAL A 15 3.41 -4.06 -1.80
N GLU A 16 4.59 -4.66 -1.88
CA GLU A 16 5.01 -5.72 -0.94
C GLU A 16 5.02 -5.22 0.50
N TYR A 17 5.57 -4.02 0.75
CA TYR A 17 5.53 -3.40 2.07
C TYR A 17 4.09 -3.23 2.58
N VAL A 18 3.20 -2.68 1.74
CA VAL A 18 1.81 -2.45 2.11
C VAL A 18 1.06 -3.77 2.33
N ASN A 19 1.24 -4.77 1.47
CA ASN A 19 0.62 -6.09 1.61
C ASN A 19 1.12 -6.84 2.84
N LYS A 20 2.41 -6.77 3.15
CA LYS A 20 2.98 -7.36 4.39
C LYS A 20 2.35 -6.76 5.63
N LYS A 21 2.07 -5.46 5.62
CA LYS A 21 1.40 -4.74 6.72
C LYS A 21 -0.07 -5.12 6.83
N LEU A 22 -0.78 -5.15 5.70
CA LEU A 22 -2.17 -5.59 5.63
C LEU A 22 -2.36 -7.04 6.09
N GLY A 23 -1.46 -7.94 5.67
CA GLY A 23 -1.45 -9.35 6.09
C GLY A 23 -1.20 -9.55 7.59
N LYS A 24 -0.62 -8.56 8.28
CA LYS A 24 -0.49 -8.54 9.75
C LYS A 24 -1.72 -7.98 10.47
N GLY A 25 -2.79 -7.67 9.75
CA GLY A 25 -4.03 -7.10 10.30
C GLY A 25 -4.03 -5.58 10.42
N GLU A 26 -2.99 -4.88 9.95
CA GLU A 26 -3.06 -3.42 9.87
C GLU A 26 -4.06 -2.98 8.80
N SER A 27 -4.71 -1.84 9.01
CA SER A 27 -5.59 -1.26 7.99
C SER A 27 -4.83 -0.33 7.06
N LEU A 28 -5.31 -0.16 5.82
CA LEU A 28 -4.76 0.84 4.90
C LEU A 28 -4.83 2.27 5.48
N ARG A 29 -5.77 2.54 6.40
CA ARG A 29 -5.83 3.80 7.16
C ARG A 29 -4.60 3.96 8.05
N LYS A 30 -4.27 2.96 8.87
CA LYS A 30 -3.09 3.00 9.73
C LYS A 30 -1.80 3.18 8.92
N ILE A 31 -1.64 2.42 7.83
CA ILE A 31 -0.46 2.52 6.96
C ILE A 31 -0.35 3.92 6.33
N SER A 32 -1.47 4.50 5.89
CA SER A 32 -1.56 5.86 5.37
C SER A 32 -1.13 6.90 6.41
N ASP A 33 -1.60 6.76 7.65
CA ASP A 33 -1.30 7.66 8.75
C ASP A 33 0.20 7.57 9.13
N ASP A 34 0.74 6.35 9.25
CA ASP A 34 2.16 6.10 9.54
C ASP A 34 3.10 6.68 8.47
N LEU A 35 2.74 6.52 7.18
CA LEU A 35 3.51 7.05 6.06
C LEU A 35 3.25 8.53 5.81
N LYS A 36 2.27 9.17 6.46
CA LYS A 36 1.82 10.53 6.13
C LYS A 36 1.54 10.71 4.62
N ILE A 37 0.88 9.72 4.03
CA ILE A 37 0.44 9.70 2.62
C ILE A 37 -1.05 9.41 2.61
N GLN A 38 -1.85 10.21 1.88
CA GLN A 38 -3.28 9.94 1.75
C GLN A 38 -3.54 8.55 1.15
N ARG A 39 -4.48 7.78 1.73
CA ARG A 39 -4.96 6.49 1.20
C ARG A 39 -5.26 6.52 -0.32
N LYS A 40 -5.85 7.61 -0.82
CA LYS A 40 -6.16 7.80 -2.25
C LYS A 40 -4.89 7.81 -3.10
N THR A 41 -3.81 8.43 -2.63
CA THR A 41 -2.52 8.48 -3.33
C THR A 41 -1.89 7.10 -3.43
N ILE A 42 -1.89 6.32 -2.35
CA ILE A 42 -1.40 4.93 -2.36
C ILE A 42 -2.16 4.12 -3.40
N ARG A 43 -3.50 4.17 -3.35
CA ARG A 43 -4.37 3.46 -4.31
C ARG A 43 -4.14 3.90 -5.75
N LEU A 44 -4.03 5.21 -6.01
CA LEU A 44 -3.81 5.73 -7.35
C LEU A 44 -2.45 5.31 -7.91
N ARG A 45 -1.40 5.36 -7.08
CA ARG A 45 -0.05 4.92 -7.45
C ARG A 45 -0.04 3.45 -7.84
N PHE A 46 -0.69 2.60 -7.05
CA PHE A 46 -0.78 1.17 -7.31
C PHE A 46 -1.65 0.88 -8.54
N ARG A 47 -2.80 1.53 -8.69
CA ARG A 47 -3.67 1.39 -9.88
C ARG A 47 -2.97 1.79 -11.18
N LYS A 48 -2.15 2.86 -11.16
CA LYS A 48 -1.35 3.26 -12.34
C LYS A 48 -0.32 2.20 -12.78
N ASN A 49 -0.02 1.24 -11.91
CA ASN A 49 0.89 0.14 -12.17
C ASN A 49 0.16 -1.20 -12.17
N ASN A 50 -1.13 -1.19 -12.57
CA ASN A 50 -1.98 -2.38 -12.71
C ASN A 50 -2.23 -3.18 -11.43
N TYR A 51 -2.12 -2.56 -10.25
CA TYR A 51 -2.52 -3.18 -8.99
C TYR A 51 -3.92 -2.72 -8.57
N GLU A 52 -4.77 -3.67 -8.18
CA GLU A 52 -6.10 -3.44 -7.63
C GLU A 52 -6.20 -3.88 -6.16
N PHE A 53 -7.00 -3.15 -5.38
CA PHE A 53 -7.25 -3.51 -3.98
C PHE A 53 -8.36 -4.55 -3.90
N ASN A 54 -8.02 -5.79 -3.57
CA ASN A 54 -8.98 -6.85 -3.34
C ASN A 54 -9.55 -6.71 -1.91
N LYS A 55 -10.87 -6.54 -1.80
CA LYS A 55 -11.56 -6.46 -0.50
C LYS A 55 -12.26 -7.77 -0.12
N GLU A 56 -12.43 -8.68 -1.06
CA GLU A 56 -13.30 -9.85 -0.91
C GLU A 56 -12.59 -11.05 -0.30
N LYS A 57 -11.29 -11.23 -0.56
CA LYS A 57 -10.57 -12.43 -0.10
C LYS A 57 -9.57 -12.14 1.01
N ILE A 58 -8.82 -11.06 0.92
CA ILE A 58 -7.80 -10.60 1.87
C ILE A 58 -7.63 -9.11 1.58
N ASN A 59 -7.63 -8.20 2.56
CA ASN A 59 -7.46 -6.76 2.33
C ASN A 59 -6.06 -6.44 1.73
N ILE A 60 -5.72 -6.84 0.51
CA ILE A 60 -4.39 -6.72 -0.13
C ILE A 60 -4.50 -6.22 -1.57
N PHE A 61 -3.38 -5.78 -2.13
CA PHE A 61 -3.26 -5.41 -3.54
C PHE A 61 -2.78 -6.61 -4.39
N ILE A 62 -3.44 -6.83 -5.53
CA ILE A 62 -3.13 -7.89 -6.50
C ILE A 62 -3.01 -7.30 -7.91
N ILE A 63 -2.34 -8.00 -8.82
CA ILE A 63 -2.30 -7.67 -10.27
C ILE A 63 -3.56 -8.23 -10.94
#